data_AF-A6UP22-F1
#
_entry.id   AF-A6UP22-F1
#
_cell.length_a   1.000
_cell.length_b   1.000
_cell.length_c   1.000
_cell.angle_alpha   90.00
_cell.angle_beta   90.00
_cell.angle_gamma   90.00
#
_symmetry.space_group_name_H-M   'P 1'
#
loop_
_entity.id
_entity.type
_entity.pdbx_description
1 polymer ?
#
loop_
_entity_poly.entity_id
_entity_poly.type
_entity_poly.pdbx_seq_one_letter_code
_entity_poly.pdbx_strand_id
1 'polypeptide(L)'
;MSSMLKPVLIGGIVCGILAGIPIVNCLNACCLLYILAGVITAHMMINNGEKGLGNFAVAGGLSGTVAGIIGGILSFIFSLIMNVLSTVFNLSTDSGMHVSEGILGIGASAAGGIIGIIFAVIFGAISGAIGSVVYSKIKGI
;
A
#
# COMPACT_ATOMS: atom_id res chain seq x y z
N MET A 1 8.02 0.38 -24.10
CA MET A 1 7.21 -0.25 -23.04
C MET A 1 8.04 -1.02 -22.01
N SER A 2 9.08 -1.77 -22.39
CA SER A 2 9.89 -2.55 -21.43
C SER A 2 10.76 -1.71 -20.47
N SER A 3 11.06 -0.45 -20.81
CA SER A 3 11.80 0.47 -19.91
C SER A 3 10.93 1.09 -18.81
N MET A 4 9.60 1.12 -18.98
CA MET A 4 8.65 1.68 -18.00
C MET A 4 8.22 0.67 -16.94
N LEU A 5 8.12 -0.61 -17.32
CA LEU A 5 7.59 -1.65 -16.42
C LEU A 5 8.52 -1.91 -15.23
N LYS A 6 9.83 -1.94 -15.46
CA LYS A 6 10.84 -2.15 -14.41
C LYS A 6 10.76 -1.11 -13.28
N PRO A 7 10.80 0.21 -13.55
CA PRO A 7 10.73 1.22 -12.49
C PRO A 7 9.37 1.30 -11.80
N VAL A 8 8.28 1.00 -12.52
CA VAL A 8 6.94 0.88 -11.92
C VAL A 8 6.91 -0.25 -10.90
N LEU A 9 7.45 -1.42 -11.27
CA LEU A 9 7.45 -2.61 -10.43
C LEU A 9 8.39 -2.46 -9.23
N ILE A 10 9.60 -1.91 -9.42
CA ILE A 10 10.53 -1.63 -8.32
C ILE A 10 9.92 -0.62 -7.34
N GLY A 11 9.39 0.50 -7.82
CA GLY A 11 8.81 1.54 -6.95
C GLY A 11 7.62 1.02 -6.16
N GLY A 12 6.78 0.21 -6.82
CA GLY A 12 5.55 -0.33 -6.24
C GLY A 12 5.82 -1.44 -5.22
N ILE A 13 6.75 -2.35 -5.51
CA ILE A 13 7.11 -3.44 -4.59
C ILE A 13 7.82 -2.88 -3.36
N VAL A 14 8.83 -2.01 -3.54
CA VAL A 14 9.59 -1.47 -2.41
C VAL A 14 8.68 -0.67 -1.48
N CYS A 15 7.87 0.24 -2.02
CA CYS A 15 6.95 1.03 -1.19
C CYS A 15 5.77 0.22 -0.67
N GLY A 16 5.30 -0.79 -1.41
CA GLY A 16 4.23 -1.68 -0.96
C GLY A 16 4.64 -2.55 0.24
N ILE A 17 5.86 -3.09 0.21
CA ILE A 17 6.44 -3.80 1.36
C ILE A 17 6.60 -2.85 2.55
N LEU A 18 7.09 -1.62 2.31
CA LEU A 18 7.28 -0.62 3.35
C LEU A 18 5.95 -0.13 3.95
N ALA A 19 4.90 -0.02 3.14
CA ALA A 19 3.54 0.34 3.56
C ALA A 19 2.84 -0.80 4.30
N GLY A 20 3.21 -2.05 4.03
CA GLY A 20 2.71 -3.23 4.75
C GLY A 20 3.25 -3.37 6.18
N ILE A 21 4.23 -2.56 6.59
CA ILE A 21 4.77 -2.55 7.95
C ILE A 21 3.92 -1.61 8.83
N PRO A 22 3.08 -2.12 9.75
CA PRO A 22 2.20 -1.30 10.60
C PRO A 22 2.96 -0.36 11.55
N ILE A 23 4.25 -0.64 11.81
CA ILE A 23 5.14 0.22 12.63
C ILE A 23 5.39 1.57 11.95
N VAL A 24 5.39 1.62 10.61
CA VAL A 24 5.54 2.89 9.87
C VAL A 24 4.21 3.64 9.80
N ASN A 25 3.07 2.95 10.01
CA ASN A 25 1.73 3.51 9.90
C ASN A 25 1.45 4.67 10.89
N CYS A 26 2.17 4.75 12.02
CA CYS A 26 2.04 5.82 13.00
C CYS A 26 2.81 7.11 12.60
N LEU A 27 3.84 6.98 11.76
CA LEU A 27 4.60 8.10 11.18
C LEU A 27 4.13 8.45 9.74
N ASN A 28 3.34 7.56 9.13
CA ASN A 28 2.86 7.58 7.76
C ASN A 28 1.50 8.28 7.68
N ALA A 29 1.50 9.57 7.37
CA ALA A 29 0.32 10.24 6.85
C ALA A 29 -0.09 9.55 5.53
N CYS A 30 -0.93 8.51 5.61
CA CYS A 30 -1.68 7.68 4.63
C CYS A 30 -1.24 7.64 3.14
N CYS A 31 -0.77 8.75 2.58
CA CYS A 31 -0.40 8.94 1.19
C CYS A 31 1.11 9.13 0.98
N LEU A 32 1.92 9.41 2.02
CA LEU A 32 3.31 9.84 1.84
C LEU A 32 4.19 8.76 1.21
N LEU A 33 4.06 7.50 1.67
CA LEU A 33 4.77 6.36 1.10
C LEU A 33 4.34 6.06 -0.34
N TYR A 34 3.06 6.26 -0.65
CA TYR A 34 2.56 6.09 -2.01
C TYR A 34 3.02 7.22 -2.95
N ILE A 35 3.09 8.46 -2.46
CA ILE A 35 3.73 9.58 -3.17
C ILE A 35 5.19 9.25 -3.44
N LEU A 36 5.91 8.73 -2.45
CA LEU A 36 7.30 8.28 -2.58
C LEU A 36 7.45 7.19 -3.66
N ALA A 37 6.52 6.22 -3.74
CA ALA A 37 6.51 5.22 -4.80
C ALA A 37 6.45 5.87 -6.19
N GLY A 38 5.51 6.82 -6.36
CA GLY A 38 5.37 7.60 -7.59
C GLY A 38 6.61 8.43 -7.94
N VAL A 39 7.21 9.06 -6.93
CA VAL A 39 8.46 9.86 -7.06
C VAL A 39 9.62 8.97 -7.51
N ILE A 40 9.80 7.80 -6.90
CA ILE A 40 10.89 6.87 -7.23
C ILE A 40 10.72 6.35 -8.67
N THR A 41 9.50 5.98 -9.05
CA THR A 41 9.20 5.55 -10.42
C THR A 41 9.45 6.66 -11.43
N ALA A 42 9.01 7.90 -11.15
CA ALA A 42 9.31 9.06 -12.01
C ALA A 42 10.81 9.31 -12.10
N HIS A 43 11.55 9.23 -10.99
CA HIS A 43 13.00 9.41 -10.99
C HIS A 43 13.72 8.43 -11.90
N MET A 44 13.36 7.14 -11.83
CA MET A 44 13.94 6.13 -12.71
C MET A 44 13.51 6.31 -14.18
N MET A 45 12.25 6.67 -14.46
CA MET A 45 11.80 6.89 -15.85
C MET A 45 12.53 8.07 -16.50
N ILE A 46 12.75 9.15 -15.75
CA ILE A 46 13.53 10.30 -16.22
C ILE A 46 14.97 9.85 -16.50
N ASN A 47 15.56 9.00 -15.64
CA ASN A 47 16.91 8.48 -15.85
C ASN A 47 17.02 7.53 -17.05
N ASN A 48 15.91 6.91 -17.48
CA ASN A 48 15.82 6.11 -18.70
C ASN A 48 15.53 6.95 -19.96
N GLY A 49 15.47 8.28 -19.84
CA GLY A 49 15.30 9.20 -20.97
C GLY A 49 13.87 9.37 -21.45
N GLU A 50 12.86 8.94 -20.69
CA GLU A 50 11.46 9.11 -21.07
C GLU A 50 10.99 10.54 -20.81
N LYS A 51 10.20 11.07 -21.75
CA LYS A 51 9.67 12.44 -21.72
C LYS A 51 8.17 12.39 -21.99
N GLY A 52 7.38 12.96 -21.08
CA GLY A 52 5.93 13.10 -21.24
C GLY A 52 5.16 13.03 -19.92
N LEU A 53 4.55 14.16 -19.53
CA LEU A 53 3.76 14.27 -18.28
C LEU A 53 2.70 13.18 -18.13
N GLY A 54 1.99 12.84 -19.21
CA GLY A 54 0.95 11.80 -19.17
C GLY A 54 1.49 10.40 -18.85
N ASN A 55 2.67 10.09 -19.35
CA ASN A 55 3.32 8.80 -19.11
C ASN A 55 3.85 8.68 -17.68
N PHE A 56 4.30 9.78 -17.06
CA PHE A 56 4.67 9.81 -15.65
C PHE A 56 3.46 9.63 -14.73
N ALA A 57 2.33 10.28 -15.02
CA ALA A 57 1.11 10.14 -14.24
C ALA A 57 0.60 8.68 -14.26
N VAL A 58 0.57 8.06 -15.43
CA VAL A 58 0.14 6.66 -15.59
C VAL A 58 1.10 5.70 -14.89
N ALA A 59 2.40 5.89 -15.03
CA ALA A 59 3.39 5.04 -14.39
C ALA A 59 3.42 5.17 -12.86
N GLY A 60 3.31 6.41 -12.35
CA GLY A 60 3.21 6.65 -10.90
C GLY A 60 1.91 6.09 -10.32
N GLY A 61 0.79 6.22 -11.04
CA GLY A 61 -0.47 5.61 -10.66
C GLY A 61 -0.39 4.09 -10.63
N LEU A 62 0.16 3.45 -11.67
CA LEU A 62 0.37 2.00 -11.70
C LEU A 62 1.27 1.52 -10.56
N SER A 63 2.35 2.24 -10.27
CA SER A 63 3.26 1.91 -9.17
C SER A 63 2.55 2.03 -7.81
N GLY A 64 1.75 3.09 -7.63
CA GLY A 64 0.91 3.30 -6.46
C GLY A 64 -0.16 2.22 -6.27
N THR A 65 -0.79 1.75 -7.35
CA THR A 65 -1.73 0.62 -7.33
C THR A 65 -1.02 -0.65 -6.85
N VAL A 66 0.15 -0.96 -7.41
CA VAL A 66 0.94 -2.14 -7.02
C VAL A 66 1.34 -2.06 -5.55
N ALA A 67 1.77 -0.88 -5.08
CA ALA A 67 2.06 -0.66 -3.67
C ALA A 67 0.82 -0.84 -2.78
N GLY A 68 -0.35 -0.38 -3.25
CA GLY A 68 -1.63 -0.50 -2.54
C GLY A 68 -2.09 -1.95 -2.41
N ILE A 69 -1.93 -2.74 -3.47
CA ILE A 69 -2.24 -4.18 -3.45
C ILE A 69 -1.32 -4.90 -2.45
N ILE A 70 -0.01 -4.69 -2.55
CA ILE A 70 0.97 -5.38 -1.69
C ILE A 70 0.77 -4.97 -0.24
N GLY A 71 0.66 -3.67 0.05
CA GLY A 71 0.43 -3.15 1.40
C GLY A 71 -0.90 -3.60 1.98
N GLY A 72 -1.97 -3.60 1.18
CA GLY A 72 -3.28 -4.08 1.58
C GLY A 72 -3.29 -5.57 1.92
N ILE A 73 -2.66 -6.42 1.10
CA ILE A 73 -2.53 -7.86 1.35
C ILE A 73 -1.70 -8.11 2.62
N LEU A 74 -0.57 -7.42 2.79
CA LEU A 74 0.26 -7.56 3.98
C LEU A 74 -0.50 -7.15 5.24
N SER A 75 -1.20 -6.01 5.20
CA SER A 75 -2.01 -5.53 6.32
C SER A 75 -3.18 -6.47 6.64
N PHE A 76 -3.78 -7.09 5.63
CA PHE A 76 -4.83 -8.10 5.79
C PHE A 76 -4.29 -9.34 6.51
N ILE A 77 -3.18 -9.90 6.02
CA ILE A 77 -2.52 -11.07 6.61
C ILE A 77 -2.12 -10.77 8.06
N PHE A 78 -1.54 -9.60 8.31
CA PHE A 78 -1.10 -9.20 9.64
C PHE A 78 -2.28 -9.01 10.61
N SER A 79 -3.36 -8.37 10.16
CA SER A 79 -4.58 -8.22 10.95
C SER A 79 -5.22 -9.56 11.26
N LEU A 80 -5.24 -10.49 10.31
CA LEU A 80 -5.78 -11.83 10.50
C LEU A 80 -4.95 -12.61 11.55
N ILE A 81 -3.62 -12.56 11.45
CA ILE A 81 -2.71 -13.19 12.42
C ILE A 81 -2.90 -12.60 13.82
N MET A 82 -2.95 -11.28 13.96
CA MET A 82 -3.12 -10.61 15.26
C MET A 82 -4.50 -10.90 15.88
N ASN A 83 -5.57 -10.95 15.08
CA ASN A 83 -6.91 -11.33 15.54
C ASN A 83 -6.96 -12.81 16.00
N VAL A 84 -6.33 -13.71 15.24
CA VAL A 84 -6.25 -15.13 15.64
C VAL A 84 -5.45 -15.29 16.92
N LEU A 85 -4.28 -14.64 17.02
CA LEU A 85 -3.42 -14.72 18.19
C LEU A 85 -4.11 -14.16 19.45
N SER A 86 -4.75 -13.00 19.34
CA SER A 86 -5.53 -12.41 20.44
C SER A 86 -6.71 -13.28 20.85
N THR A 87 -7.41 -13.92 19.89
CA THR A 87 -8.48 -14.87 20.19
C THR A 87 -7.95 -16.09 20.97
N VAL A 88 -6.84 -16.69 20.52
CA VAL A 88 -6.19 -17.85 21.18
C VAL A 88 -5.65 -17.50 22.57
N PHE A 89 -5.11 -16.29 22.75
CA PHE A 89 -4.62 -15.82 24.05
C PHE A 89 -5.76 -15.60 25.06
N ASN A 90 -6.88 -15.01 24.61
CA ASN A 90 -8.07 -14.83 25.44
C ASN A 90 -8.74 -16.16 25.80
N LEU A 91 -8.75 -17.15 24.90
CA LEU A 91 -9.24 -18.51 25.15
C LEU A 91 -8.50 -19.22 26.30
N SER A 92 -7.26 -18.81 26.60
CA SER A 92 -6.43 -19.44 27.65
C SER A 92 -6.63 -18.84 29.05
N THR A 93 -7.37 -17.73 29.18
CA THR A 93 -7.41 -16.88 30.40
C THR A 93 -8.79 -16.80 31.09
N ASP A 94 -9.68 -17.78 30.89
CA ASP A 94 -10.97 -17.97 31.62
C ASP A 94 -12.27 -17.61 30.86
N SER A 95 -13.28 -18.48 31.05
CA SER A 95 -14.75 -18.37 30.82
C SER A 95 -15.32 -17.91 29.46
N GLY A 96 -15.65 -18.90 28.60
CA GLY A 96 -16.98 -19.21 28.01
C GLY A 96 -17.85 -18.17 27.28
N MET A 97 -17.73 -16.87 27.51
CA MET A 97 -18.66 -15.84 27.03
C MET A 97 -18.06 -14.91 25.97
N HIS A 98 -16.73 -14.83 25.84
CA HIS A 98 -16.04 -13.93 24.90
C HIS A 98 -15.63 -14.57 23.56
N VAL A 99 -15.86 -15.88 23.38
CA VAL A 99 -15.53 -16.58 22.12
C VAL A 99 -16.42 -16.09 20.96
N SER A 100 -17.66 -15.70 21.26
CA SER A 100 -18.59 -15.17 20.26
C SER A 100 -18.13 -13.80 19.72
N GLU A 101 -17.63 -12.91 20.57
CA GLU A 101 -17.07 -11.62 20.15
C GLU A 101 -15.72 -11.77 19.43
N GLY A 102 -14.89 -12.76 19.80
CA GLY A 102 -13.66 -13.08 19.07
C GLY A 102 -13.93 -13.60 17.65
N ILE A 103 -14.90 -14.51 17.50
CA ILE A 103 -15.32 -15.02 16.18
C ILE A 103 -15.98 -13.92 15.34
N LEU A 104 -16.82 -13.08 15.95
CA LEU A 104 -17.43 -11.92 15.29
C LEU A 104 -16.36 -10.89 14.89
N GLY A 105 -15.33 -10.70 15.73
CA GLY A 105 -14.18 -9.82 15.48
C GLY A 105 -13.28 -10.32 14.34
N ILE A 106 -13.08 -11.63 14.20
CA ILE A 106 -12.41 -12.24 13.04
C ILE A 106 -13.23 -12.00 11.77
N GLY A 107 -14.56 -12.18 11.82
CA GLY A 107 -15.46 -11.92 10.70
C GLY A 107 -15.50 -10.44 10.28
N ALA A 108 -15.57 -9.53 11.25
CA ALA A 108 -15.53 -8.09 11.02
C ALA A 108 -14.17 -7.63 10.47
N SER A 109 -13.07 -8.23 10.93
CA SER A 109 -11.72 -7.94 10.43
C SER A 109 -11.51 -8.42 9.00
N ALA A 110 -12.12 -9.54 8.60
CA ALA A 110 -12.10 -10.00 7.22
C ALA A 110 -12.86 -9.04 6.28
N ALA A 111 -14.06 -8.60 6.69
CA ALA A 111 -14.84 -7.63 5.93
C ALA A 111 -14.17 -6.25 5.84
N GLY A 112 -13.66 -5.74 6.97
CA GLY A 112 -12.92 -4.48 7.04
C GLY A 112 -11.60 -4.52 6.26
N GLY A 113 -10.94 -5.67 6.20
CA GLY A 113 -9.71 -5.88 5.47
C GLY A 113 -9.89 -5.83 3.94
N ILE A 114 -10.96 -6.42 3.40
CA ILE A 114 -11.26 -6.36 1.95
C ILE A 114 -11.58 -4.92 1.53
N ILE A 115 -12.40 -4.22 2.31
CA ILE A 115 -12.70 -2.80 2.10
C ILE A 115 -11.42 -1.97 2.20
N GLY A 116 -10.58 -2.24 3.20
CA GLY A 116 -9.28 -1.59 3.38
C GLY A 116 -8.34 -1.75 2.19
N ILE A 117 -8.30 -2.92 1.56
CA ILE A 117 -7.50 -3.17 0.34
C ILE A 117 -7.98 -2.27 -0.79
N ILE A 118 -9.29 -2.20 -1.03
CA ILE A 118 -9.85 -1.37 -2.12
C ILE A 118 -9.49 0.11 -1.91
N PHE A 119 -9.66 0.62 -0.69
CA PHE A 119 -9.27 1.97 -0.35
C PHE A 119 -7.75 2.20 -0.51
N ALA A 120 -6.91 1.26 -0.05
CA ALA A 120 -5.45 1.35 -0.18
C ALA A 120 -5.00 1.37 -1.65
N VAL A 121 -5.67 0.62 -2.52
CA VAL A 121 -5.40 0.61 -3.96
C VAL A 121 -5.79 1.94 -4.61
N ILE A 122 -6.98 2.47 -4.29
CA ILE A 122 -7.46 3.73 -4.85
C ILE A 122 -6.58 4.90 -4.38
N PHE A 123 -6.36 5.00 -3.06
CA PHE A 123 -5.51 6.04 -2.50
C PHE A 123 -4.07 5.91 -3.00
N GLY A 124 -3.54 4.68 -3.08
CA GLY A 124 -2.21 4.41 -3.61
C GLY A 124 -2.07 4.85 -5.06
N ALA A 125 -3.03 4.55 -5.92
CA ALA A 125 -3.03 4.98 -7.32
C ALA A 125 -3.06 6.51 -7.46
N ILE A 126 -3.95 7.18 -6.73
CA ILE A 126 -4.08 8.65 -6.80
C ILE A 126 -2.82 9.33 -6.30
N SER A 127 -2.34 8.94 -5.11
CA SER A 127 -1.17 9.55 -4.48
C SER A 127 0.14 9.22 -5.21
N GLY A 128 0.27 8.02 -5.77
CA GLY A 128 1.38 7.65 -6.66
C GLY A 128 1.39 8.46 -7.95
N ALA A 129 0.23 8.71 -8.56
CA ALA A 129 0.14 9.58 -9.74
C ALA A 129 0.50 11.05 -9.40
N ILE A 130 0.06 11.56 -8.25
CA ILE A 130 0.41 12.91 -7.80
C ILE A 130 1.93 13.02 -7.57
N GLY A 131 2.52 12.04 -6.89
CA GLY A 131 3.95 12.03 -6.60
C GLY A 131 4.82 12.02 -7.85
N SER A 132 4.46 11.22 -8.86
CA SER A 132 5.20 11.18 -10.12
C SER A 132 5.10 12.47 -10.93
N VAL A 133 3.92 13.10 -10.96
CA VAL A 133 3.69 14.37 -11.68
C VAL A 133 4.42 15.53 -11.01
N VAL A 134 4.34 15.64 -9.69
CA VAL A 134 5.06 16.67 -8.92
C VAL A 134 6.57 16.52 -9.14
N TYR A 135 7.08 15.29 -9.13
CA TYR A 135 8.50 15.05 -9.36
C TYR A 135 8.96 15.42 -10.77
N SER A 136 8.17 15.10 -11.81
CA SER A 136 8.46 15.52 -13.19
C SER A 136 8.55 17.05 -13.32
N LYS A 137 7.60 17.76 -12.69
CA LYS A 137 7.56 19.23 -12.68
C LYS A 137 8.80 19.83 -12.01
N ILE A 138 9.24 19.30 -10.87
CA ILE A 138 10.42 19.79 -10.15
C ILE A 138 11.68 19.60 -10.99
N LYS A 139 11.78 18.51 -11.76
CA LYS A 139 12.93 18.22 -12.61
C LYS A 139 12.91 18.95 -13.96
N GLY A 140 11.90 19.79 -14.21
CA GLY A 140 11.79 20.63 -15.40
C GLY A 140 11.38 19.88 -16.68
N ILE A 141 10.60 18.79 -16.55
CA ILE A 141 10.12 17.96 -17.66
C ILE A 141 8.59 17.97 -17.72
#